data_AF-A0A7X8ZXF6-F1
#
_entry.id   AF-A0A7X8ZXF6-F1
#
_cell.length_a   1.000
_cell.length_b   1.000
_cell.length_c   1.000
_cell.angle_alpha   90.00
_cell.angle_beta   90.00
_cell.angle_gamma   90.00
#
_symmetry.space_group_name_H-M   'P 1'
#
loop_
_entity.id
_entity.type
_entity.pdbx_description
1 polymer ?
#
loop_
_entity_poly.entity_id
_entity_poly.type
_entity_poly.pdbx_seq_one_letter_code
_entity_poly.pdbx_strand_id
1 'polypeptide(L)'
;MKMDFMEGLVAVIAVISIFALPIITALLLILKKIKSTHKERMGLIEQGIIPPNQSKRKRTPNRYVSLRNGIVLTALGIGLIVGFLGTNYLIIGENNPFMFVVSSIVLFLGIGYTVFFLITKNVEDDRNLDLDSDLEDDAE
;
A
#
# COMPACT_ATOMS: atom_id res chain seq x y z
N MET A 1 5.91 33.72 25.58
CA MET A 1 5.72 34.19 24.19
C MET A 1 6.79 33.72 23.21
N LYS A 2 8.10 33.91 23.45
CA LYS A 2 9.14 33.33 22.55
C LYS A 2 9.32 31.80 22.68
N MET A 3 9.10 31.24 23.88
CA MET A 3 9.18 29.79 24.11
C MET A 3 8.04 29.02 23.43
N ASP A 4 6.80 29.51 23.53
CA ASP A 4 5.61 28.87 22.93
C ASP A 4 5.71 28.79 21.39
N PHE A 5 6.29 29.82 20.75
CA PHE A 5 6.50 29.85 19.31
C PHE A 5 7.59 28.86 18.87
N MET A 6 8.68 28.74 19.64
CA MET A 6 9.78 27.82 19.32
C MET A 6 9.35 26.35 19.49
N GLU A 7 8.56 26.05 20.52
CA GLU A 7 7.97 24.73 20.73
C GLU A 7 6.97 24.36 19.62
N GLY A 8 6.12 25.30 19.20
CA GLY A 8 5.22 25.10 18.06
C GLY A 8 5.97 24.81 16.75
N LEU A 9 7.07 25.51 16.51
CA LEU A 9 7.90 25.32 15.31
C LEU A 9 8.62 23.96 15.32
N VAL A 10 9.13 23.54 16.49
CA VAL A 10 9.72 22.20 16.68
C VAL A 10 8.68 21.11 16.43
N ALA A 11 7.46 21.27 16.94
CA ALA A 11 6.38 20.30 16.73
C ALA A 11 6.02 20.17 15.23
N VAL A 12 5.93 21.28 14.50
CA VAL A 12 5.65 21.28 13.06
C VAL A 12 6.77 20.59 12.28
N ILE A 13 8.03 20.86 12.59
CA ILE A 13 9.18 20.20 11.93
C ILE A 13 9.19 18.70 12.23
N ALA A 14 8.91 18.30 13.47
CA ALA A 14 8.86 16.89 13.87
C ALA A 14 7.80 16.11 13.08
N VAL A 15 6.59 16.69 12.93
CA VAL A 15 5.51 16.10 12.14
C VAL A 15 5.92 15.96 10.67
N ILE A 16 6.49 17.01 10.07
CA ILE A 16 6.94 16.98 8.67
C ILE A 16 8.01 15.90 8.46
N SER A 17 8.98 15.77 9.37
CA SER A 17 10.06 14.78 9.28
C SER A 17 9.53 13.34 9.27
N ILE A 18 8.55 13.05 10.12
CA ILE A 18 7.92 11.73 10.25
C ILE A 18 7.26 11.26 8.95
N PHE A 19 6.71 12.19 8.16
CA PHE A 19 6.11 11.86 6.86
C PHE A 19 7.10 11.98 5.70
N ALA A 20 8.05 12.92 5.77
CA ALA A 20 9.02 13.15 4.69
C ALA A 20 9.97 11.96 4.51
N LEU A 21 10.49 11.40 5.60
CA LEU A 21 11.40 10.25 5.57
C LEU A 21 10.81 9.02 4.87
N PRO A 22 9.64 8.47 5.27
CA PRO A 22 9.09 7.28 4.63
C PRO A 22 8.73 7.51 3.15
N ILE A 23 8.29 8.73 2.78
CA ILE A 23 7.99 9.08 1.38
C ILE A 23 9.26 9.01 0.52
N ILE A 24 10.36 9.62 0.99
CA ILE A 24 11.65 9.61 0.28
C ILE A 24 12.19 8.19 0.17
N THR A 25 12.17 7.42 1.27
CA THR A 25 12.63 6.02 1.26
C THR A 25 11.81 5.16 0.32
N ALA A 26 10.48 5.30 0.31
CA ALA A 26 9.61 4.57 -0.61
C ALA A 26 9.92 4.88 -2.08
N LEU A 27 10.13 6.16 -2.41
CA LEU A 27 10.51 6.57 -3.76
C LEU A 27 11.85 5.94 -4.20
N LEU A 28 12.85 5.96 -3.33
CA LEU A 28 14.15 5.35 -3.61
C LEU A 28 14.05 3.83 -3.84
N LEU A 29 13.26 3.12 -3.05
CA LEU A 29 13.05 1.68 -3.22
C LEU A 29 12.35 1.36 -4.55
N ILE A 30 11.34 2.14 -4.93
CA ILE A 30 10.64 1.97 -6.22
C ILE A 30 11.62 2.18 -7.38
N LEU A 31 12.40 3.27 -7.35
CA LEU A 31 13.38 3.59 -8.39
C LEU A 31 14.47 2.50 -8.49
N LYS A 32 14.96 2.01 -7.35
CA LYS A 32 15.97 0.94 -7.29
C LYS A 32 15.42 -0.37 -7.87
N LYS A 33 14.17 -0.72 -7.56
CA LYS A 33 13.49 -1.92 -8.07
C LYS A 33 13.26 -1.87 -9.58
N ILE A 34 12.97 -0.69 -10.14
CA ILE A 34 12.83 -0.53 -11.59
C ILE A 34 14.19 -0.70 -12.27
N LYS A 35 15.25 -0.09 -11.73
CA LYS A 35 16.60 -0.18 -12.32
C LYS A 35 17.20 -1.60 -12.30
N SER A 36 16.91 -2.43 -11.29
CA SER A 36 17.47 -3.78 -11.21
C SER A 36 17.04 -4.68 -12.38
N THR A 37 15.76 -4.60 -12.78
CA THR A 37 15.22 -5.38 -13.89
C THR A 37 15.86 -5.02 -15.24
N HIS A 38 16.25 -3.77 -15.43
CA HIS A 38 16.93 -3.33 -16.65
C HIS A 38 18.38 -3.85 -16.72
N LYS A 39 19.06 -3.91 -15.57
CA LYS A 39 20.45 -4.36 -15.49
C LYS A 39 20.58 -5.87 -15.74
N GLU A 40 19.63 -6.67 -15.25
CA GLU A 40 19.57 -8.11 -15.53
C GLU A 40 19.39 -8.40 -17.03
N ARG A 41 18.48 -7.69 -17.70
CA ARG A 41 18.25 -7.86 -19.14
C ARG A 41 19.47 -7.46 -19.98
N MET A 42 20.21 -6.45 -19.55
CA MET A 42 21.41 -5.99 -20.25
C MET A 42 22.59 -6.95 -20.07
N GLY A 43 22.74 -7.54 -18.88
CA GLY A 43 23.77 -8.57 -18.62
C GLY A 43 23.55 -9.86 -19.41
N LEU A 44 22.30 -10.29 -19.61
CA LEU A 44 21.99 -11.46 -20.43
C LEU A 44 22.33 -11.24 -21.92
N ILE A 45 22.06 -10.03 -22.44
CA ILE A 45 22.42 -9.64 -23.81
C ILE A 45 23.94 -9.60 -23.98
N GLU A 46 24.69 -9.08 -22.99
CA GLU A 46 26.16 -9.02 -23.00
C GLU A 46 26.79 -10.42 -22.98
N GLN A 47 26.14 -11.40 -22.35
CA GLN A 47 26.55 -12.81 -22.35
C GLN A 47 26.17 -13.56 -23.64
N GLY A 48 25.60 -12.89 -24.64
CA GLY A 48 25.17 -13.50 -25.90
C GLY A 48 23.96 -14.44 -25.76
N ILE A 49 23.38 -14.53 -24.57
CA ILE A 49 22.12 -15.25 -24.33
C ILE A 49 21.02 -14.29 -24.78
N ILE A 50 20.38 -14.58 -25.90
CA ILE A 50 19.13 -13.88 -26.26
C ILE A 50 18.20 -14.13 -25.07
N PRO A 51 17.85 -13.09 -24.29
CA PRO A 51 17.00 -13.29 -23.13
C PRO A 51 15.78 -14.01 -23.66
N PRO A 52 15.42 -15.21 -23.12
CA PRO A 52 14.31 -15.98 -23.64
C PRO A 52 13.18 -14.98 -23.72
N ASN A 53 12.73 -14.73 -24.95
CA ASN A 53 11.65 -13.81 -25.19
C ASN A 53 10.54 -14.44 -24.37
N GLN A 54 10.25 -13.88 -23.18
CA GLN A 54 9.09 -14.23 -22.41
C GLN A 54 7.93 -13.67 -23.23
N SER A 55 7.72 -14.31 -24.38
CA SER A 55 6.73 -14.05 -25.37
C SER A 55 5.46 -14.22 -24.60
N LYS A 56 4.88 -13.09 -24.20
CA LYS A 56 3.55 -13.05 -23.62
C LYS A 56 3.43 -14.08 -22.48
N ARG A 57 4.18 -13.93 -21.38
CA ARG A 57 3.56 -14.35 -20.11
C ARG A 57 2.31 -13.49 -20.07
N LYS A 58 1.16 -14.07 -20.45
CA LYS A 58 -0.13 -13.40 -20.59
C LYS A 58 -0.17 -12.51 -19.37
N ARG A 59 -0.10 -11.20 -19.59
CA ARG A 59 -0.13 -10.21 -18.53
C ARG A 59 -1.52 -10.38 -17.98
N THR A 60 -1.68 -11.35 -17.06
CA THR A 60 -2.95 -11.67 -16.45
C THR A 60 -3.39 -10.32 -15.94
N PRO A 61 -4.48 -9.75 -16.49
CA PRO A 61 -4.84 -8.37 -16.22
C PRO A 61 -4.82 -8.27 -14.71
N ASN A 62 -3.99 -7.36 -14.19
CA ASN A 62 -3.55 -7.34 -12.80
C ASN A 62 -4.77 -7.05 -11.92
N ARG A 63 -5.58 -8.09 -11.67
CA ARG A 63 -6.84 -8.05 -10.93
C ARG A 63 -6.59 -7.57 -9.50
N TYR A 64 -5.38 -7.77 -9.01
CA TYR A 64 -4.93 -7.27 -7.72
C TYR A 64 -4.89 -5.75 -7.66
N VAL A 65 -4.65 -5.03 -8.77
CA VAL A 65 -4.64 -3.54 -8.76
C VAL A 65 -6.06 -2.98 -8.71
N SER A 66 -7.01 -3.54 -9.46
CA SER A 66 -8.41 -3.13 -9.36
C SER A 66 -9.02 -3.52 -8.02
N LEU A 67 -8.66 -4.69 -7.48
CA LEU A 67 -9.12 -5.16 -6.17
C LEU A 67 -8.56 -4.31 -5.02
N ARG A 68 -7.28 -3.92 -5.10
CA ARG A 68 -6.65 -3.01 -4.13
C ARG A 68 -7.34 -1.65 -4.10
N ASN A 69 -7.57 -1.05 -5.26
CA ASN A 69 -8.27 0.23 -5.32
C ASN A 69 -9.71 0.11 -4.81
N GLY A 70 -10.41 -0.99 -5.11
CA GLY A 70 -11.77 -1.22 -4.62
C GLY A 70 -11.88 -1.31 -3.10
N ILE A 71 -11.02 -2.09 -2.45
CA ILE A 71 -11.02 -2.27 -0.98
C ILE A 71 -10.64 -0.96 -0.28
N VAL A 72 -9.65 -0.23 -0.79
CA VAL A 72 -9.25 1.07 -0.23
C VAL A 72 -10.38 2.10 -0.35
N LEU A 73 -11.05 2.15 -1.51
CA LEU A 73 -12.14 3.12 -1.74
C LEU A 73 -13.38 2.81 -0.89
N THR A 74 -13.71 1.53 -0.70
CA THR A 74 -14.82 1.11 0.16
C THR A 74 -14.55 1.39 1.64
N ALA A 75 -13.33 1.10 2.12
CA ALA A 75 -12.92 1.44 3.48
C ALA A 75 -12.95 2.95 3.75
N LEU A 76 -12.52 3.77 2.77
CA LEU A 76 -12.57 5.23 2.87
C LEU A 76 -14.01 5.74 2.92
N GLY A 77 -14.90 5.20 2.07
CA GLY A 77 -16.32 5.54 2.09
C GLY A 77 -17.00 5.21 3.43
N ILE A 78 -16.74 4.03 3.98
CA ILE A 78 -17.27 3.62 5.29
C ILE A 78 -16.71 4.53 6.40
N GLY A 79 -15.41 4.82 6.37
CA GLY A 79 -14.76 5.71 7.34
C GLY A 79 -15.32 7.13 7.35
N LEU A 80 -15.68 7.66 6.18
CA LEU A 80 -16.34 8.97 6.05
C LEU A 80 -17.75 8.95 6.65
N ILE A 81 -18.55 7.93 6.33
CA ILE A 81 -19.93 7.80 6.85
C ILE A 81 -19.90 7.68 8.37
N VAL A 82 -19.05 6.80 8.91
CA VAL A 82 -18.92 6.58 10.35
C VAL A 82 -18.33 7.81 11.06
N GLY A 83 -17.36 8.49 10.43
CA GLY A 83 -16.78 9.73 10.96
C GLY A 83 -17.81 10.85 11.06
N PHE A 84 -18.66 11.01 10.04
CA PHE A 84 -19.72 12.02 10.00
C PHE A 84 -20.87 11.70 10.98
N LEU A 85 -21.22 10.42 11.13
CA LEU A 85 -22.21 10.00 12.14
C LEU A 85 -21.68 10.23 13.56
N GLY A 86 -20.42 9.89 13.81
CA GLY A 86 -19.81 10.07 15.12
C GLY A 86 -19.73 11.53 15.56
N THR A 87 -19.48 12.47 14.65
CA THR A 87 -19.55 13.92 14.98
C THR A 87 -20.93 14.41 15.36
N ASN A 88 -22.00 13.78 14.86
CA ASN A 88 -23.39 14.19 15.16
C ASN A 88 -23.95 13.50 16.42
N TYR A 89 -23.51 12.27 16.74
CA TYR A 89 -24.06 11.47 17.84
C TYR A 89 -23.21 11.50 19.13
N LEU A 90 -21.92 11.79 19.05
CA LEU A 90 -21.07 11.94 20.24
C LEU A 90 -20.99 13.41 20.64
N ILE A 91 -21.55 13.74 21.81
CA ILE A 91 -21.47 15.06 22.48
C ILE A 91 -20.00 15.51 22.74
N ILE A 92 -19.04 14.60 22.60
CA ILE A 92 -17.59 14.88 22.61
C ILE A 92 -17.09 15.63 21.36
N GLY A 93 -17.89 15.70 20.29
CA GLY A 93 -17.56 16.40 19.05
C GLY A 93 -17.67 17.92 19.09
N GLU A 94 -18.22 18.51 20.16
CA GLU A 94 -18.46 19.97 20.25
C GLU A 94 -17.15 20.78 20.27
N ASN A 95 -16.09 20.22 20.86
CA ASN A 95 -14.81 20.91 21.01
C ASN A 95 -13.89 20.79 19.79
N ASN A 96 -14.00 19.74 18.96
CA ASN A 96 -13.15 19.57 17.77
C ASN A 96 -13.68 18.51 16.78
N PRO A 97 -14.69 18.85 15.97
CA PRO A 97 -15.31 17.89 15.04
C PRO A 97 -14.31 17.40 13.97
N PHE A 98 -13.35 18.24 13.58
CA PHE A 98 -12.32 17.89 12.58
C PHE A 98 -11.41 16.74 13.04
N MET A 99 -11.00 16.73 14.31
CA MET A 99 -10.06 15.72 14.82
C MET A 99 -10.71 14.34 14.87
N PHE A 100 -12.02 14.27 15.15
CA PHE A 100 -12.77 13.03 15.15
C PHE A 100 -12.94 12.47 13.73
N VAL A 101 -13.30 13.31 12.76
CA VAL A 101 -13.47 12.90 11.35
C VAL A 101 -12.13 12.40 10.79
N VAL A 102 -11.04 13.13 11.01
CA VAL A 102 -9.70 12.73 10.54
C VAL A 102 -9.28 11.40 11.17
N SER A 103 -9.51 11.23 12.49
CA SER A 103 -9.18 9.98 13.19
C SER A 103 -9.98 8.80 12.66
N SER A 104 -11.29 8.96 12.42
CA SER A 104 -12.15 7.91 11.87
C SER A 104 -11.72 7.50 10.46
N ILE A 105 -11.40 8.47 9.59
CA ILE A 105 -10.91 8.16 8.24
C ILE A 105 -9.61 7.36 8.31
N VAL A 106 -8.64 7.78 9.13
CA VAL A 106 -7.35 7.09 9.26
C VAL A 106 -7.51 5.67 9.83
N LEU A 107 -8.38 5.50 10.84
CA LEU A 107 -8.66 4.20 11.45
C LEU A 107 -9.25 3.23 10.42
N PHE A 108 -10.30 3.64 9.71
CA PHE A 108 -10.95 2.81 8.70
C PHE A 108 -10.05 2.55 7.48
N LEU A 109 -9.21 3.52 7.08
CA LEU A 109 -8.19 3.31 6.06
C LEU A 109 -7.17 2.24 6.49
N GLY A 110 -6.76 2.26 7.77
CA GLY A 110 -5.90 1.26 8.38
C GLY A 110 -6.51 -0.14 8.32
N ILE A 111 -7.76 -0.28 8.78
CA ILE A 111 -8.50 -1.55 8.72
C ILE A 111 -8.64 -2.04 7.26
N GLY A 112 -8.99 -1.15 6.32
CA GLY A 112 -9.09 -1.49 4.91
C GLY A 112 -7.77 -2.04 4.35
N TYR A 113 -6.63 -1.48 4.76
CA TYR A 113 -5.31 -1.98 4.41
C TYR A 113 -4.97 -3.32 5.06
N THR A 114 -5.34 -3.53 6.33
CA THR A 114 -5.16 -4.81 7.01
C THR A 114 -5.95 -5.93 6.35
N VAL A 115 -7.22 -5.66 5.99
CA VAL A 115 -8.07 -6.62 5.25
C VAL A 115 -7.48 -6.92 3.87
N PHE A 116 -7.00 -5.89 3.16
CA PHE A 116 -6.31 -6.07 1.88
C PHE A 116 -5.08 -6.98 2.01
N PHE A 117 -4.27 -6.79 3.06
CA PHE A 117 -3.10 -7.62 3.31
C PHE A 117 -3.47 -9.09 3.55
N LEU A 118 -4.54 -9.34 4.31
CA LEU A 118 -5.00 -10.70 4.60
C LEU A 118 -5.54 -11.42 3.35
N ILE A 119 -6.32 -10.72 2.52
CA ILE A 119 -6.82 -11.26 1.24
C ILE A 119 -5.66 -11.54 0.29
N THR A 120 -4.70 -10.61 0.18
CA THR A 120 -3.56 -10.80 -0.72
C THR A 120 -2.70 -11.99 -0.29
N LYS A 121 -2.54 -12.20 1.02
CA LYS A 121 -1.82 -13.36 1.57
C LYS A 121 -2.50 -14.68 1.20
N ASN A 122 -3.83 -14.77 1.31
CA ASN A 122 -4.54 -16.02 0.98
C ASN A 122 -4.45 -16.36 -0.51
N VAL A 123 -4.53 -15.36 -1.40
CA VAL A 123 -4.43 -15.61 -2.85
C VAL A 123 -3.00 -15.95 -3.29
N GLU A 124 -1.99 -15.62 -2.48
CA GLU A 124 -0.61 -16.07 -2.71
C GLU A 124 -0.38 -17.51 -2.22
N ASP A 125 -1.09 -17.92 -1.16
CA ASP A 125 -1.08 -19.29 -0.64
C ASP A 125 -1.76 -20.27 -1.62
N ASP A 126 -2.97 -19.93 -2.10
CA ASP A 126 -3.72 -20.75 -3.05
C ASP A 126 -2.93 -20.96 -4.36
N ARG A 127 -2.21 -19.93 -4.83
CA ARG A 127 -1.38 -20.04 -6.04
C ARG A 127 -0.15 -20.93 -5.89
N ASN A 128 0.39 -21.11 -4.69
CA ASN A 128 1.53 -22.01 -4.48
C ASN A 128 1.05 -23.47 -4.39
N LEU A 129 -0.14 -23.70 -3.85
CA LEU A 129 -0.76 -25.03 -3.82
C LEU A 129 -1.06 -25.56 -5.23
N ASP A 130 -1.58 -24.71 -6.12
CA ASP A 130 -1.85 -25.09 -7.51
C ASP A 130 -0.55 -25.44 -8.28
N LEU A 131 0.57 -24.78 -7.96
CA LEU A 131 1.86 -25.02 -8.61
C LEU A 131 2.53 -26.30 -8.14
N ASP A 132 2.37 -26.69 -6.87
CA ASP A 132 2.88 -27.96 -6.37
C ASP A 132 2.05 -29.13 -6.92
N SER A 133 0.72 -28.98 -7.09
CA SER A 133 -0.12 -30.02 -7.70
C SER A 133 0.16 -30.21 -9.19
N ASP A 134 0.43 -29.14 -9.94
CA ASP A 134 0.79 -29.23 -11.36
C ASP A 134 2.16 -29.94 -11.57
N LEU A 135 3.08 -29.83 -10.59
CA LEU A 135 4.38 -30.50 -10.65
C LEU A 135 4.34 -31.98 -10.25
N GLU A 136 3.35 -32.41 -9.46
CA GLU A 136 3.12 -33.82 -9.13
C GLU A 136 2.46 -34.59 -10.29
N ASP A 137 1.55 -33.96 -11.04
CA ASP A 137 0.82 -34.60 -12.16
C ASP A 137 1.70 -34.79 -13.41
N ASP A 138 2.73 -33.96 -13.60
CA ASP A 138 3.73 -34.10 -14.68
C ASP A 138 4.81 -35.16 -14.39
N ALA A 139 4.84 -35.72 -13.16
CA ALA A 139 5.84 -36.70 -12.71
C ALA A 139 5.34 -38.16 -12.70
N GLU A 140 4.06 -38.41 -12.98
CA GLU A 140 3.46 -39.74 -13.20
C GLU A 140 3.39 -40.14 -14.69
#